data_AF-A0A7X2PTU5-F1
#
_entry.id   AF-A0A7X2PTU5-F1
#
_cell.length_a   1.000
_cell.length_b   1.000
_cell.length_c   1.000
_cell.angle_alpha   90.00
_cell.angle_beta   90.00
_cell.angle_gamma   90.00
#
_symmetry.space_group_name_H-M   'P 1'
#
loop_
_entity.id
_entity.type
_entity.pdbx_description
1 polymer ?
#
loop_
_entity_poly.entity_id
_entity_poly.type
_entity_poly.pdbx_seq_one_letter_code
_entity_poly.pdbx_strand_id
1 'polypeptide(L)'
;MLKRKVLEQEASSGNVFADLGLANAEEHLVKAGLAVKIDRIIQQRELTQAAAAQLMGIDQPKVSAMLAGQFRGYSVERLMRFLVALGHDVEIVVKAKKRGGTAELRVA
;
A
#
# COMPACT_ATOMS: atom_id res chain seq x y z
N MET A 1 21.40 -36.49 4.22
CA MET A 1 20.46 -35.66 4.99
C MET A 1 21.07 -34.27 5.18
N LEU A 2 20.59 -33.24 4.48
CA LEU A 2 21.09 -31.87 4.69
C LEU A 2 20.53 -31.31 6.00
N LYS A 3 21.41 -30.92 6.92
CA LYS A 3 21.04 -30.16 8.12
C LYS A 3 20.46 -28.82 7.69
N ARG A 4 19.20 -28.57 8.05
CA ARG A 4 18.55 -27.27 7.82
C ARG A 4 19.28 -26.24 8.69
N LYS A 5 19.93 -25.26 8.05
CA LYS A 5 20.57 -24.14 8.74
C LYS A 5 19.45 -23.37 9.46
N VAL A 6 19.51 -23.27 10.79
CA VAL A 6 18.57 -22.43 11.56
C VAL A 6 18.90 -20.99 11.19
N LEU A 7 17.97 -20.32 10.52
CA LEU A 7 18.05 -18.89 10.25
C LEU A 7 17.57 -18.16 11.50
N GLU A 8 18.35 -17.19 11.96
CA GLU A 8 17.90 -16.23 12.97
C GLU A 8 16.66 -15.52 12.42
N GLN A 9 15.61 -15.49 13.22
CA GLN A 9 14.28 -14.96 12.86
C GLN A 9 13.84 -14.00 13.95
N GLU A 10 13.34 -12.84 13.54
CA GLU A 10 12.76 -11.84 14.42
C GLU A 10 11.23 -11.82 14.22
N ALA A 11 10.48 -11.67 15.32
CA ALA A 11 9.03 -11.57 15.25
C ALA A 11 8.62 -10.19 14.69
N SER A 12 7.79 -10.18 13.64
CA SER A 12 7.31 -8.94 13.04
C SER A 12 6.31 -8.23 13.95
N SER A 13 6.37 -6.89 13.99
CA SER A 13 5.35 -6.05 14.62
C SER A 13 4.02 -6.00 13.84
N GLY A 14 3.96 -6.61 12.65
CA GLY A 14 2.88 -6.41 11.69
C GLY A 14 3.08 -5.19 10.78
N ASN A 15 4.14 -4.40 11.02
CA ASN A 15 4.57 -3.31 10.16
C ASN A 15 6.04 -3.49 9.78
N VAL A 16 6.29 -4.04 8.60
CA VAL A 16 7.66 -4.24 8.08
C VAL A 16 8.47 -2.95 8.01
N PHE A 17 7.83 -1.79 7.81
CA PHE A 17 8.54 -0.52 7.79
C PHE A 17 9.03 -0.12 9.18
N ALA A 18 8.28 -0.46 10.23
CA ALA A 18 8.69 -0.24 11.62
C ALA A 18 9.78 -1.24 12.03
N ASP A 19 9.64 -2.50 11.63
CA ASP A 19 10.64 -3.55 11.87
C ASP A 19 11.99 -3.18 11.25
N LEU A 20 11.99 -2.50 10.10
CA LEU A 20 13.20 -2.00 9.42
C LEU A 20 13.68 -0.63 9.92
N GLY A 21 13.06 -0.06 10.96
CA GLY A 21 13.46 1.23 11.54
C GLY A 21 13.25 2.44 10.62
N LEU A 22 12.33 2.34 9.64
CA LEU A 22 12.06 3.43 8.71
C LEU A 22 11.19 4.52 9.34
N ALA A 23 11.51 5.78 9.04
CA ALA A 23 10.68 6.91 9.43
C ALA A 23 9.28 6.82 8.79
N ASN A 24 8.27 7.32 9.50
CA ASN A 24 6.87 7.34 9.05
C ASN A 24 6.35 5.95 8.66
N ALA A 25 6.73 4.91 9.41
CA ALA A 25 6.38 3.52 9.13
C ALA A 25 4.87 3.28 9.02
N GLU A 26 4.05 3.93 9.85
CA GLU A 26 2.59 3.84 9.78
C GLU A 26 2.04 4.39 8.46
N GLU A 27 2.52 5.56 8.04
CA GLU A 27 2.13 6.15 6.76
C GLU A 27 2.55 5.26 5.57
N HIS A 28 3.75 4.67 5.63
CA HIS A 28 4.23 3.75 4.61
C HIS A 28 3.36 2.50 4.50
N LEU A 29 2.92 1.95 5.64
CA LEU A 29 2.02 0.80 5.67
C LEU A 29 0.67 1.13 5.00
N VAL A 30 0.13 2.31 5.27
CA VAL A 30 -1.12 2.79 4.64
C VAL A 30 -0.94 2.96 3.13
N LYS A 31 0.15 3.62 2.69
CA LYS A 31 0.45 3.78 1.26
C LYS A 31 0.62 2.45 0.55
N ALA A 32 1.32 1.50 1.18
CA ALA A 32 1.49 0.15 0.64
C ALA A 32 0.14 -0.55 0.47
N GLY A 33 -0.75 -0.47 1.47
CA GLY A 33 -2.10 -1.03 1.39
C GLY A 33 -2.93 -0.43 0.24
N LEU A 34 -2.84 0.88 0.03
CA LEU A 34 -3.51 1.55 -1.10
C LEU A 34 -2.91 1.14 -2.46
N ALA A 35 -1.58 1.08 -2.57
CA ALA A 35 -0.90 0.65 -3.79
C ALA A 35 -1.26 -0.80 -4.17
N VAL A 36 -1.36 -1.70 -3.18
CA VAL A 36 -1.83 -3.08 -3.39
C VAL A 36 -3.27 -3.12 -3.86
N LYS A 37 -4.17 -2.27 -3.35
CA LYS A 37 -5.54 -2.19 -3.87
C LYS A 37 -5.57 -1.70 -5.32
N ILE A 38 -4.77 -0.69 -5.65
CA ILE A 38 -4.64 -0.19 -7.03
C ILE A 38 -4.17 -1.32 -7.97
N ASP A 39 -3.11 -2.05 -7.59
CA ASP A 39 -2.59 -3.19 -8.36
C ASP A 39 -3.68 -4.25 -8.63
N ARG A 40 -4.41 -4.64 -7.57
CA ARG A 40 -5.50 -5.62 -7.69
C ARG A 40 -6.59 -5.15 -8.64
N ILE A 41 -6.96 -3.87 -8.61
CA ILE A 41 -7.99 -3.32 -9.50
C ILE A 41 -7.50 -3.34 -10.96
N ILE A 42 -6.25 -2.98 -11.20
CA ILE A 42 -5.63 -3.03 -12.53
C ILE A 42 -5.67 -4.47 -13.06
N GLN A 43 -5.32 -5.46 -12.24
CA GLN A 43 -5.34 -6.88 -12.60
C GLN A 43 -6.76 -7.40 -12.85
N GLN A 44 -7.70 -7.11 -11.94
CA GLN A 44 -9.11 -7.56 -12.05
C GLN A 44 -9.82 -7.00 -13.28
N ARG A 45 -9.46 -5.79 -13.69
CA ARG A 45 -10.00 -5.13 -14.88
C ARG A 45 -9.17 -5.41 -16.15
N GLU A 46 -8.13 -6.24 -16.05
CA GLU A 46 -7.21 -6.59 -17.14
C GLU A 46 -6.62 -5.36 -17.85
N LEU A 47 -6.35 -4.30 -17.07
CA LEU A 47 -5.82 -3.06 -17.62
C LEU A 47 -4.32 -3.19 -17.86
N THR A 48 -3.87 -2.74 -19.04
CA THR A 48 -2.46 -2.48 -19.24
C THR A 48 -2.03 -1.31 -18.35
N GLN A 49 -0.74 -1.26 -17.99
CA GLN A 49 -0.22 -0.11 -17.22
C GLN A 49 -0.44 1.22 -17.96
N ALA A 50 -0.41 1.23 -19.30
CA ALA A 50 -0.70 2.40 -20.10
C ALA A 50 -2.16 2.85 -19.97
N ALA A 51 -3.11 1.91 -20.04
CA ALA A 51 -4.54 2.22 -19.85
C ALA A 51 -4.82 2.74 -18.43
N ALA A 52 -4.21 2.11 -17.41
CA ALA A 52 -4.30 2.57 -16.03
C ALA A 52 -3.71 3.98 -15.85
N ALA A 53 -2.61 4.29 -16.55
CA ALA A 53 -1.98 5.61 -16.53
C ALA A 53 -2.92 6.70 -17.08
N GLN A 54 -3.61 6.40 -18.18
CA GLN A 54 -4.61 7.30 -18.76
C GLN A 54 -5.76 7.60 -17.78
N LEU A 55 -6.30 6.56 -17.14
CA LEU A 55 -7.36 6.74 -16.14
C LEU A 55 -6.89 7.57 -14.94
N MET A 56 -5.70 7.29 -14.41
CA MET A 56 -5.13 7.96 -13.26
C MET A 56 -4.53 9.35 -13.55
N GLY A 57 -4.45 9.75 -14.83
CA GLY A 57 -3.85 11.02 -15.25
C GLY A 57 -2.37 11.14 -14.90
N ILE A 58 -1.61 10.05 -15.07
CA ILE A 58 -0.14 10.01 -14.89
C ILE A 58 0.52 9.26 -16.05
N ASP A 59 1.85 9.31 -16.13
CA ASP A 59 2.60 8.60 -17.17
C ASP A 59 2.74 7.11 -16.84
N GLN A 60 2.81 6.24 -17.85
CA GLN A 60 2.96 4.80 -17.63
C GLN A 60 4.20 4.41 -16.80
N PRO A 61 5.38 5.07 -16.92
CA PRO A 61 6.52 4.77 -16.05
C PRO A 61 6.22 5.02 -14.57
N LYS A 62 5.40 6.03 -14.25
CA LYS A 62 4.96 6.33 -12.88
C LYS A 62 4.05 5.24 -12.33
N VAL A 63 3.21 4.63 -13.17
CA VAL A 63 2.40 3.45 -12.81
C VAL A 63 3.32 2.26 -12.51
N SER A 64 4.24 1.95 -13.42
CA SER A 64 5.18 0.84 -13.27
C SER A 64 5.99 0.96 -11.96
N ALA A 65 6.57 2.14 -11.72
CA ALA A 65 7.34 2.41 -10.51
C ALA A 65 6.50 2.25 -9.23
N MET A 66 5.27 2.77 -9.22
CA MET A 66 4.35 2.64 -8.09
C MET A 66 4.03 1.16 -7.78
N LEU A 67 3.71 0.37 -8.81
CA LEU A 67 3.42 -1.07 -8.67
C LEU A 67 4.66 -1.88 -8.27
N ALA A 68 5.86 -1.42 -8.63
CA ALA A 68 7.13 -1.97 -8.18
C ALA A 68 7.54 -1.52 -6.75
N GLY A 69 6.63 -0.88 -6.00
CA GLY A 69 6.87 -0.47 -4.61
C GLY A 69 7.48 0.93 -4.44
N GLN A 70 7.69 1.68 -5.53
CA GLN A 70 8.21 3.05 -5.47
C GLN A 70 7.08 4.06 -5.26
N PHE A 71 6.33 3.92 -4.17
CA PHE A 71 5.18 4.77 -3.87
C PHE A 71 5.45 5.81 -2.77
N ARG A 72 6.68 5.90 -2.24
CA ARG A 72 7.05 6.82 -1.15
C ARG A 72 6.78 8.29 -1.49
N GLY A 73 7.00 8.66 -2.75
CA GLY A 73 6.78 10.03 -3.26
C GLY A 73 5.32 10.41 -3.47
N TYR A 74 4.37 9.47 -3.37
CA TYR A 74 2.94 9.79 -3.42
C TYR A 74 2.40 10.10 -2.03
N SER A 75 1.50 11.08 -1.93
CA SER A 75 0.68 11.26 -0.74
C SER A 75 -0.41 10.18 -0.66
N VAL A 76 -0.89 9.89 0.55
CA VAL A 76 -2.06 9.01 0.78
C VAL A 76 -3.27 9.50 -0.03
N GLU A 77 -3.50 10.81 -0.04
CA GLU A 77 -4.58 11.45 -0.81
C GLU A 77 -4.46 11.20 -2.33
N ARG A 78 -3.25 11.26 -2.89
CA ARG A 78 -3.04 10.97 -4.32
C ARG A 78 -3.37 9.52 -4.66
N LEU A 79 -2.98 8.58 -3.81
CA LEU A 79 -3.31 7.16 -3.97
C LEU A 79 -4.83 6.91 -3.85
N MET A 80 -5.51 7.59 -2.94
CA MET A 80 -6.99 7.53 -2.85
C MET A 80 -7.65 8.08 -4.13
N ARG A 81 -7.15 9.18 -4.70
CA ARG A 81 -7.64 9.71 -5.99
C ARG A 81 -7.44 8.73 -7.14
N PHE A 82 -6.39 7.92 -7.14
CA PHE A 82 -6.20 6.86 -8.14
C PHE A 82 -7.26 5.76 -8.02
N LEU A 83 -7.65 5.37 -6.81
CA LEU A 83 -8.75 4.42 -6.61
C LEU A 83 -10.07 4.97 -7.19
N VAL A 84 -10.36 6.24 -6.94
CA VAL A 84 -11.54 6.93 -7.51
C VAL A 84 -11.48 6.97 -9.05
N ALA A 85 -10.32 7.32 -9.61
CA ALA A 85 -10.12 7.33 -11.06
C ALA A 85 -10.26 5.93 -11.70
N LEU A 86 -9.97 4.88 -10.93
CA LEU A 86 -10.17 3.49 -11.34
C LEU A 86 -11.59 2.97 -11.05
N GLY A 87 -12.53 3.85 -10.69
CA GLY A 87 -13.95 3.55 -10.53
C GLY A 87 -14.32 2.96 -9.18
N HIS A 88 -13.55 3.25 -8.13
CA HIS A 88 -13.82 2.77 -6.77
C HIS A 88 -14.08 3.93 -5.81
N ASP A 89 -15.14 3.83 -5.04
CA ASP A 89 -15.40 4.76 -3.95
C ASP A 89 -14.41 4.54 -2.80
N VAL A 90 -14.00 5.63 -2.16
CA VAL A 90 -13.13 5.62 -0.99
C VAL A 90 -13.90 6.18 0.20
N GLU A 91 -14.18 5.33 1.18
CA GLU A 91 -14.80 5.72 2.44
C GLU A 91 -13.75 5.77 3.55
N ILE A 92 -13.75 6.86 4.33
CA ILE A 92 -12.90 7.01 5.51
C ILE A 92 -13.77 6.83 6.75
N VAL A 93 -13.57 5.72 7.45
CA VAL A 93 -14.35 5.39 8.65
C VAL A 93 -13.56 5.73 9.90
N VAL A 94 -14.01 6.74 10.64
CA VAL A 94 -13.42 7.16 11.92
C VAL A 94 -14.14 6.45 13.08
N LYS A 95 -13.38 5.73 13.92
CA LYS A 95 -13.92 5.03 15.10
C LYS A 95 -13.08 5.38 16.33
N ALA A 96 -13.74 5.45 17.49
CA ALA A 96 -13.02 5.58 18.75
C ALA A 96 -12.07 4.38 18.95
N LYS A 97 -10.87 4.64 19.46
CA LYS A 97 -9.91 3.57 19.76
C LYS A 97 -10.50 2.61 20.79
N LYS A 98 -10.15 1.33 20.70
CA LYS A 98 -10.53 0.34 21.71
C LYS A 98 -9.84 0.68 23.04
N ARG A 99 -10.51 0.40 24.16
CA ARG A 99 -9.94 0.59 25.50
C ARG A 99 -8.67 -0.26 25.63
N GLY A 100 -7.55 0.38 26.01
CA GLY A 100 -6.23 -0.26 26.08
C GLY A 100 -5.49 -0.38 24.75
N GLY A 101 -6.06 0.08 23.62
CA GLY A 101 -5.40 0.07 22.32
C GLY A 101 -4.79 1.40 21.89
N THR A 102 -3.99 1.34 20.83
CA THR A 102 -3.48 2.45 20.03
C THR A 102 -4.49 2.89 18.98
N ALA A 103 -4.50 4.18 18.65
CA ALA A 103 -5.24 4.67 17.49
C ALA A 103 -4.40 4.41 16.25
N GLU A 104 -5.02 3.91 15.18
CA GLU A 104 -4.30 3.43 14.01
C GLU A 104 -5.01 3.87 12.73
N LEU A 105 -4.24 4.33 11.76
CA LEU A 105 -4.71 4.49 10.38
C LEU A 105 -4.40 3.21 9.61
N ARG A 106 -5.43 2.59 9.02
CA ARG A 106 -5.28 1.34 8.28
C ARG A 106 -6.17 1.30 7.06
N VAL A 107 -5.71 0.55 6.07
CA VAL A 107 -6.50 0.20 4.89
C VAL A 107 -7.18 -1.14 5.17
N ALA A 108 -8.50 -1.20 5.01
CA ALA A 108 -9.30 -2.40 5.26
C ALA A 108 -9.21 -3.43 4.12
#